data_AF-A0A108U6F8-F1
#
_entry.id   AF-A0A108U6F8-F1
#
_cell.length_a   1.000
_cell.length_b   1.000
_cell.length_c   1.000
_cell.angle_alpha   90.00
_cell.angle_beta   90.00
_cell.angle_gamma   90.00
#
_symmetry.space_group_name_H-M   'P 1'
#
loop_
_entity.id
_entity.type
_entity.pdbx_description
1 polymer ?
#
loop_
_entity_poly.entity_id
_entity_poly.type
_entity_poly.pdbx_seq_one_letter_code
_entity_poly.pdbx_strand_id
1 'polypeptide(L)'
;MPMSAHPVARGLAASLAIALTAIAAPAQAAGHSCFIDRVESVPEGVRVYFDAAADSTVSVRLKGETAYTRSYRTRDGKLRPGDDDQAVEQAFVPLAEGDGMSMLNGPYDRCTVEVARHGGYIGVLAANVVSEPGASRVQEEFIPALVSATAPH
;
A
#
# COMPACT_ATOMS: atom_id res chain seq x y z
N MET A 1 -32.62 -59.54 -23.01
CA MET A 1 -33.93 -59.06 -22.51
C MET A 1 -34.49 -60.15 -21.61
N PRO A 2 -35.03 -59.91 -20.39
CA PRO A 2 -35.61 -58.68 -19.85
C PRO A 2 -34.87 -58.14 -18.60
N MET A 3 -35.53 -57.22 -17.90
CA MET A 3 -35.07 -56.03 -17.18
C MET A 3 -35.58 -56.01 -15.73
N SER A 4 -35.05 -55.08 -14.92
CA SER A 4 -35.58 -54.53 -13.65
C SER A 4 -35.21 -55.30 -12.36
N ALA A 5 -34.85 -54.68 -11.24
CA ALA A 5 -34.95 -53.29 -10.80
C ALA A 5 -33.82 -52.95 -9.81
N HIS A 6 -33.41 -51.67 -9.80
CA HIS A 6 -32.58 -51.09 -8.74
C HIS A 6 -33.31 -51.08 -7.38
N PRO A 7 -32.56 -51.06 -6.27
CA PRO A 7 -32.88 -50.13 -5.20
C PRO A 7 -31.74 -49.14 -5.00
N VAL A 8 -32.15 -47.89 -5.11
CA VAL A 8 -31.45 -46.66 -4.81
C VAL A 8 -31.14 -46.61 -3.31
N ALA A 9 -29.87 -46.73 -2.92
CA ALA A 9 -29.41 -46.27 -1.61
C ALA A 9 -28.76 -44.90 -1.80
N ARG A 10 -29.60 -43.85 -1.71
CA ARG A 10 -29.20 -42.46 -1.57
C ARG A 10 -28.40 -42.29 -0.28
N GLY A 11 -27.08 -42.39 -0.37
CA GLY A 11 -26.18 -41.84 0.64
C GLY A 11 -26.24 -40.32 0.55
N LEU A 12 -27.07 -39.70 1.39
CA LEU A 12 -27.04 -38.25 1.64
C LEU A 12 -25.70 -37.92 2.31
N ALA A 13 -24.68 -37.64 1.50
CA ALA A 13 -23.52 -36.90 1.95
C ALA A 13 -24.00 -35.48 2.24
N ALA A 14 -24.25 -35.19 3.51
CA ALA A 14 -24.48 -33.85 3.99
C ALA A 14 -23.19 -33.04 3.76
N SER A 15 -23.14 -32.33 2.63
CA SER A 15 -22.10 -31.34 2.37
C SER A 15 -22.19 -30.27 3.44
N LEU A 16 -21.26 -30.31 4.39
CA LEU A 16 -21.04 -29.27 5.37
C LEU A 16 -20.64 -27.99 4.60
N ALA A 17 -21.61 -27.12 4.32
CA ALA A 17 -21.33 -25.79 3.82
C ALA A 17 -20.62 -25.03 4.94
N ILE A 18 -19.29 -24.95 4.85
CA ILE A 18 -18.51 -24.04 5.69
C ILE A 18 -18.88 -22.65 5.20
N ALA A 19 -19.89 -22.04 5.84
CA ALA A 19 -20.11 -20.62 5.74
C ALA A 19 -18.88 -19.94 6.36
N LEU A 20 -17.94 -19.53 5.50
CA LEU A 20 -16.95 -18.52 5.83
C LEU A 20 -17.74 -17.23 6.07
N THR A 21 -18.24 -17.07 7.29
CA THR A 21 -18.46 -15.74 7.84
C THR A 21 -17.09 -15.11 7.94
N ALA A 22 -16.64 -14.52 6.83
CA ALA A 22 -15.72 -13.40 6.89
C ALA A 22 -16.45 -12.38 7.76
N ILE A 23 -16.09 -12.38 9.05
CA ILE A 23 -16.36 -11.24 9.90
C ILE A 23 -15.55 -10.16 9.22
N ALA A 24 -16.20 -9.41 8.32
CA ALA A 24 -15.73 -8.11 7.94
C ALA A 24 -15.75 -7.33 9.25
N ALA A 25 -14.65 -7.45 10.00
CA ALA A 25 -14.27 -6.41 10.92
C ALA A 25 -14.41 -5.13 10.08
N PRO A 26 -15.13 -4.10 10.57
CA PRO A 26 -15.04 -2.81 9.92
C PRO A 26 -13.55 -2.56 9.85
N ALA A 27 -12.99 -2.53 8.64
CA ALA A 27 -11.63 -2.12 8.41
C ALA A 27 -11.61 -0.70 8.95
N GLN A 28 -11.20 -0.58 10.21
CA GLN A 28 -10.71 0.67 10.74
C GLN A 28 -9.71 1.10 9.68
N ALA A 29 -9.94 2.28 9.11
CA ALA A 29 -8.96 2.98 8.30
C ALA A 29 -7.73 3.18 9.20
N ALA A 30 -6.94 2.12 9.36
CA ALA A 30 -5.66 2.13 10.00
C ALA A 30 -4.71 2.57 8.90
N GLY A 31 -4.71 3.88 8.62
CA GLY A 31 -3.67 4.46 7.79
C GLY A 31 -2.32 4.06 8.37
N HIS A 32 -1.42 3.60 7.51
CA HIS A 32 -0.05 3.31 7.92
C HIS A 32 0.65 4.61 8.31
N SER A 33 1.83 4.51 8.94
CA SER A 33 2.68 5.67 9.13
C SER A 33 2.88 6.42 7.79
N CYS A 34 3.07 7.73 7.87
CA CYS A 34 3.36 8.55 6.68
C CYS A 34 2.19 8.71 5.70
N PHE A 35 0.95 8.69 6.19
CA PHE A 35 -0.25 8.83 5.36
C PHE A 35 -0.31 7.85 4.18
N ILE A 36 0.33 6.69 4.31
CA ILE A 36 0.29 5.65 3.29
C ILE A 36 -1.01 4.86 3.49
N ASP A 37 -1.87 4.87 2.47
CA ASP A 37 -3.09 4.05 2.42
C ASP A 37 -2.71 2.59 2.19
N ARG A 38 -1.91 2.35 1.14
CA ARG A 38 -1.43 1.02 0.79
C ARG A 38 -0.22 1.05 -0.12
N VAL A 39 0.45 -0.10 -0.22
CA VAL A 39 1.54 -0.35 -1.17
C VAL A 39 1.17 -1.56 -2.02
N GLU A 40 1.25 -1.42 -3.34
CA GLU A 40 1.01 -2.52 -4.28
C GLU A 40 2.32 -2.93 -4.97
N SER A 41 2.56 -4.24 -5.05
CA SER A 41 3.69 -4.79 -5.79
C SER A 41 3.35 -4.83 -7.28
N VAL A 42 4.29 -4.37 -8.10
CA VAL A 42 4.23 -4.42 -9.57
C VAL A 42 5.57 -4.93 -10.11
N PRO A 43 5.66 -5.39 -11.38
CA PRO A 43 6.91 -5.91 -11.93
C PRO A 43 8.08 -4.94 -11.82
N GLU A 44 7.82 -3.63 -11.91
CA GLU A 44 8.83 -2.58 -11.86
C GLU A 44 9.24 -2.18 -10.43
N GLY A 45 8.55 -2.67 -9.40
CA GLY A 45 8.78 -2.30 -8.00
C GLY A 45 7.49 -2.23 -7.19
N VAL A 46 7.17 -1.04 -6.67
CA VAL A 46 5.97 -0.78 -5.90
C VAL A 46 5.23 0.48 -6.37
N ARG A 47 3.92 0.51 -6.13
CA ARG A 47 3.08 1.70 -6.23
C ARG A 47 2.66 2.07 -4.81
N VAL A 48 2.97 3.29 -4.39
CA VAL A 48 2.60 3.80 -3.06
C VAL A 48 1.40 4.72 -3.18
N TYR A 49 0.32 4.37 -2.49
CA TYR A 49 -0.94 5.11 -2.45
C TYR A 49 -1.06 5.85 -1.13
N PHE A 50 -1.67 7.03 -1.17
CA PHE A 50 -1.77 7.93 -0.01
C PHE A 50 -3.21 8.05 0.46
N ASP A 51 -3.36 8.28 1.76
CA ASP A 51 -4.64 8.53 2.42
C ASP A 51 -5.31 9.79 1.82
N ALA A 52 -6.65 9.78 1.77
CA ALA A 52 -7.42 10.93 1.29
C ALA A 52 -7.18 12.21 2.10
N ALA A 53 -6.89 12.07 3.40
CA ALA A 53 -6.59 13.16 4.31
C ALA A 53 -5.16 13.73 4.15
N ALA A 54 -4.31 13.11 3.32
CA ALA A 54 -2.95 13.59 3.10
C ALA A 54 -2.93 14.91 2.31
N ASP A 55 -2.50 16.01 2.93
CA ASP A 55 -2.15 17.27 2.26
C ASP A 55 -0.69 17.63 2.57
N SER A 56 0.22 17.11 1.75
CA SER A 56 1.67 17.19 1.94
C SER A 56 2.43 17.28 0.62
N THR A 57 3.68 17.73 0.70
CA THR A 57 4.64 17.61 -0.40
C THR A 57 5.41 16.31 -0.27
N VAL A 58 5.32 15.45 -1.28
CA VAL A 58 6.07 14.21 -1.42
C VAL A 58 7.21 14.44 -2.38
N SER A 59 8.44 14.33 -1.90
CA SER A 59 9.66 14.42 -2.70
C SER A 59 10.23 13.03 -2.94
N VAL A 60 10.57 12.69 -4.17
CA VAL A 60 11.12 11.38 -4.56
C VAL A 60 12.60 11.50 -4.89
N ARG A 61 13.37 10.52 -4.43
CA ARG A 61 14.79 10.34 -4.70
C ARG A 61 14.99 8.99 -5.37
N LEU A 62 15.55 8.99 -6.56
CA LEU A 62 15.84 7.74 -7.26
C LEU A 62 17.12 7.11 -6.72
N LYS A 63 17.23 5.79 -6.85
CA LYS A 63 18.43 5.04 -6.48
C LYS A 63 19.67 5.62 -7.17
N GLY A 64 20.72 5.85 -6.37
CA GLY A 64 21.98 6.42 -6.85
C GLY A 64 21.99 7.94 -6.94
N GLU A 65 20.85 8.61 -6.75
CA GLU A 65 20.78 10.07 -6.63
C GLU A 65 20.98 10.51 -5.19
N THR A 66 21.69 11.63 -5.01
CA THR A 66 21.94 12.26 -3.71
C THR A 66 20.91 13.33 -3.35
N ALA A 67 20.04 13.71 -4.29
CA ALA A 67 19.03 14.74 -4.13
C ALA A 67 17.65 14.22 -4.53
N TYR A 68 16.59 14.85 -4.01
CA TYR A 68 15.22 14.60 -4.46
C TYR A 68 15.02 15.27 -5.83
N THR A 69 14.60 14.48 -6.81
CA THR A 69 14.53 14.89 -8.23
C THR A 69 13.11 15.06 -8.72
N ARG A 70 12.11 14.62 -7.95
CA ARG A 70 10.69 14.83 -8.26
C ARG A 70 9.94 15.28 -7.02
N SER A 71 8.91 16.10 -7.20
CA SER A 71 8.04 16.56 -6.14
C SER A 71 6.59 16.39 -6.57
N TYR A 72 5.73 16.05 -5.62
CA TYR A 72 4.29 15.93 -5.78
C TYR A 72 3.61 16.62 -4.61
N ARG A 73 2.41 17.17 -4.86
CA ARG A 73 1.49 17.59 -3.82
C ARG A 73 0.36 16.58 -3.69
N THR A 74 0.14 16.06 -2.50
CA THR A 74 -0.98 15.18 -2.21
C THR A 74 -2.23 16.01 -1.89
N ARG A 75 -3.38 15.57 -2.38
CA ARG A 75 -4.69 16.09 -1.99
C ARG A 75 -5.77 15.08 -2.36
N ASP A 76 -6.68 14.79 -1.43
CA ASP A 76 -7.81 13.86 -1.66
C ASP A 76 -7.35 12.47 -2.20
N GLY A 77 -6.17 12.00 -1.74
CA GLY A 77 -5.58 10.72 -2.14
C GLY A 77 -4.94 10.72 -3.53
N LYS A 78 -4.85 11.89 -4.16
CA LYS A 78 -4.23 12.09 -5.47
C LYS A 78 -2.95 12.91 -5.36
N LEU A 79 -2.09 12.76 -6.35
CA LEU A 79 -0.79 13.38 -6.47
C LEU A 79 -0.74 14.26 -7.70
N ARG A 80 -0.37 15.52 -7.51
CA ARG A 80 -0.10 16.44 -8.61
C ARG A 80 1.38 16.79 -8.60
N PRO A 81 2.14 16.58 -9.69
CA PRO A 81 3.53 17.02 -9.78
C PRO A 81 3.69 18.49 -9.38
N GLY A 82 4.66 18.76 -8.51
CA GLY A 82 5.03 20.12 -8.12
C GLY A 82 5.67 20.83 -9.31
N ASP A 83 5.20 22.04 -9.59
CA ASP A 83 5.67 22.97 -10.64
C ASP A 83 5.05 22.86 -12.04
N ASP A 84 4.09 21.95 -12.26
CA ASP A 84 3.38 21.87 -13.56
C ASP A 84 1.86 21.99 -13.40
N ASP A 85 1.33 23.13 -13.85
CA ASP A 85 -0.10 23.44 -13.78
C ASP A 85 -0.96 22.59 -14.73
N GLN A 86 -0.36 21.91 -15.70
CA GLN A 86 -1.02 21.00 -16.63
C GLN A 86 -0.81 19.53 -16.28
N ALA A 87 -0.09 19.22 -15.21
CA ALA A 87 0.21 17.84 -14.87
C ALA A 87 -1.05 17.06 -14.48
N VAL A 88 -1.13 15.85 -15.01
CA VAL A 88 -2.22 14.90 -14.74
C VAL A 88 -2.11 14.41 -13.30
N GLU A 89 -3.24 14.42 -12.58
CA GLU A 89 -3.35 13.83 -11.26
C GLU A 89 -3.08 12.31 -11.31
N GLN A 90 -2.25 11.84 -10.41
CA GLN A 90 -1.89 10.42 -10.29
C GLN A 90 -2.42 9.88 -8.96
N ALA A 91 -2.74 8.59 -8.93
CA ALA A 91 -3.23 7.94 -7.72
C ALA A 91 -2.10 7.39 -6.82
N PHE A 92 -0.88 7.28 -7.35
CA PHE A 92 0.25 6.66 -6.65
C PHE A 92 1.58 7.26 -7.09
N VAL A 93 2.61 7.07 -6.24
CA VAL A 93 4.01 7.27 -6.61
C VAL A 93 4.63 5.91 -6.97
N PRO A 94 5.16 5.72 -8.20
CA PRO A 94 5.91 4.53 -8.55
C PRO A 94 7.33 4.62 -7.99
N LEU A 95 7.78 3.56 -7.33
CA LEU A 95 9.14 3.46 -6.78
C LEU A 95 9.73 2.08 -7.06
N ALA A 96 11.01 2.01 -7.42
CA ALA A 96 11.78 0.78 -7.55
C ALA A 96 12.59 0.47 -6.29
N GLU A 97 13.13 -0.73 -6.18
CA GLU A 97 13.98 -1.12 -5.04
C GLU A 97 15.22 -0.22 -4.91
N GLY A 98 15.37 0.41 -3.74
CA GLY A 98 16.41 1.40 -3.44
C GLY A 98 16.05 2.85 -3.80
N ASP A 99 14.89 3.09 -4.41
CA ASP A 99 14.30 4.42 -4.45
C ASP A 99 13.75 4.79 -3.08
N GLY A 100 13.60 6.08 -2.83
CA GLY A 100 12.97 6.57 -1.63
C GLY A 100 12.14 7.81 -1.86
N MET A 101 11.36 8.17 -0.85
CA MET A 101 10.62 9.41 -0.81
C MET A 101 10.68 10.04 0.57
N SER A 102 10.44 11.34 0.63
CA SER A 102 10.27 12.07 1.87
C SER A 102 9.01 12.91 1.78
N MET A 103 8.35 13.06 2.91
CA MET A 103 7.16 13.88 3.04
C MET A 103 7.20 14.68 4.33
N LEU A 104 6.51 15.81 4.32
CA LEU A 104 6.36 16.68 5.49
C LEU A 104 5.00 16.42 6.10
N ASN A 105 4.97 15.79 7.27
CA ASN A 105 3.72 15.50 7.98
C ASN A 105 3.25 16.68 8.86
N GLY A 106 4.04 17.75 8.90
CA GLY A 106 3.79 18.99 9.61
C GLY A 106 5.01 19.92 9.52
N PRO A 107 5.01 21.06 10.23
CA PRO A 107 6.13 22.01 10.20
C PRO A 107 7.45 21.43 10.72
N TYR A 108 7.40 20.37 11.54
CA TYR A 108 8.57 19.71 12.12
C TYR A 108 8.57 18.19 11.97
N ASP A 109 7.51 17.61 11.41
CA ASP A 109 7.38 16.17 11.26
C ASP A 109 7.76 15.77 9.85
N ARG A 110 8.69 14.82 9.73
CA ARG A 110 9.14 14.31 8.45
C ARG A 110 8.97 12.81 8.45
N CYS A 111 8.39 12.29 7.39
CA CYS A 111 8.55 10.89 7.09
C CYS A 111 9.48 10.67 5.91
N THR A 112 10.37 9.69 6.05
CA THR A 112 11.16 9.13 4.96
C THR A 112 10.74 7.71 4.69
N VAL A 113 10.74 7.34 3.42
CA VAL A 113 10.35 6.01 2.96
C VAL A 113 11.39 5.49 1.99
N GLU A 114 11.74 4.22 2.11
CA GLU A 114 12.66 3.53 1.19
C GLU A 114 12.04 2.20 0.75
N VAL A 115 12.14 1.89 -0.53
CA VAL A 115 11.70 0.58 -1.05
C VAL A 115 12.76 -0.45 -0.75
N ALA A 116 12.40 -1.48 0.00
CA ALA A 116 13.31 -2.54 0.42
C ALA A 116 12.66 -3.93 0.29
N ARG A 117 13.51 -4.95 0.26
CA ARG A 117 13.08 -6.35 0.39
C ARG A 117 13.31 -6.85 1.81
N HIS A 118 12.29 -7.48 2.37
CA HIS A 118 12.37 -8.13 3.67
C HIS A 118 11.70 -9.51 3.61
N GLY A 119 12.45 -10.57 3.95
CA GLY A 119 11.92 -11.94 4.03
C GLY A 119 11.30 -12.47 2.73
N GLY A 120 11.75 -12.01 1.56
CA GLY A 120 11.22 -12.40 0.25
C GLY A 120 10.12 -11.49 -0.31
N TYR A 121 9.63 -10.53 0.48
CA TYR A 121 8.61 -9.56 0.07
C TYR A 121 9.27 -8.23 -0.27
N ILE A 122 8.79 -7.56 -1.32
CA ILE A 122 9.09 -6.14 -1.55
C ILE A 122 8.05 -5.30 -0.78
N GLY A 123 8.46 -4.14 -0.31
CA GLY A 123 7.59 -3.22 0.41
C GLY A 123 8.31 -1.90 0.62
N VAL A 124 7.82 -1.13 1.58
CA VAL A 124 8.47 0.11 1.97
C VAL A 124 8.81 0.11 3.46
N LEU A 125 10.00 0.59 3.78
CA LEU A 125 10.41 0.96 5.13
C LEU A 125 10.05 2.42 5.32
N ALA A 126 9.07 2.69 6.17
CA ALA A 126 8.63 4.03 6.52
C ALA A 126 9.21 4.40 7.89
N ALA A 127 9.87 5.55 7.97
CA ALA A 127 10.42 6.11 9.19
C ALA A 127 9.85 7.51 9.40
N ASN A 128 8.99 7.65 10.41
CA ASN A 128 8.34 8.89 10.76
C ASN A 128 9.06 9.53 11.96
N VAL A 129 9.54 10.75 11.77
CA VAL A 129 10.07 11.59 12.84
C VAL A 129 8.93 12.47 13.34
N VAL A 130 8.47 12.19 14.55
CA VAL A 130 7.44 12.96 15.24
C VAL A 130 8.13 13.89 16.23
N SER A 131 7.97 15.19 16.03
CA SER A 131 8.51 16.24 16.87
C SER A 131 7.50 16.61 17.96
N GLU A 132 7.79 16.21 19.19
CA GLU A 132 7.07 16.65 20.38
C GLU A 132 7.83 17.83 21.03
N PRO A 133 7.16 18.75 21.76
CA PRO A 133 7.86 19.77 22.52
C PRO A 133 8.87 19.17 23.50
N GLY A 134 10.18 19.38 23.23
CA GLY A 134 11.28 18.92 24.06
C GLY A 134 11.87 17.54 23.72
N ALA A 135 11.32 16.81 22.74
CA ALA A 135 11.87 15.54 22.28
C ALA A 135 11.41 15.18 20.86
N SER A 136 12.27 14.53 20.08
CA SER A 136 11.87 13.86 18.83
C SER A 136 11.86 12.35 19.02
N ARG A 137 10.88 11.67 18.45
CA ARG A 137 10.84 10.21 18.38
C ARG A 137 10.84 9.76 16.93
N VAL A 138 11.55 8.67 16.66
CA VAL A 138 11.51 7.99 15.37
C VAL A 138 10.65 6.75 15.52
N GLN A 139 9.64 6.63 14.67
CA GLN A 139 8.81 5.44 14.55
C GLN A 139 9.06 4.80 13.19
N GLU A 140 9.51 3.55 13.19
CA GLU A 140 9.81 2.79 11.98
C GLU A 140 8.77 1.68 11.79
N GLU A 141 8.33 1.50 10.54
CA GLU A 141 7.36 0.49 10.14
C GLU A 141 7.79 -0.09 8.78
N PHE A 142 7.72 -1.41 8.65
CA PHE A 142 7.78 -2.04 7.34
C PHE A 142 6.36 -2.31 6.84
N ILE A 143 6.00 -1.71 5.71
CA ILE A 143 4.70 -1.88 5.06
C ILE A 143 4.92 -2.81 3.85
N PRO A 144 4.50 -4.09 3.93
CA PRO A 144 4.67 -5.02 2.83
C PRO A 144 3.79 -4.63 1.64
N ALA A 145 4.32 -4.79 0.43
CA ALA A 145 3.52 -4.58 -0.77
C ALA A 145 2.53 -5.72 -0.95
N LEU A 146 1.24 -5.38 -1.09
CA LEU A 146 0.21 -6.33 -1.45
C LEU A 146 0.37 -6.68 -2.94
N VAL A 147 0.21 -7.95 -3.29
CA VAL A 147 0.14 -8.35 -4.70
C VAL A 147 -1.16 -7.76 -5.25
N SER A 148 -1.06 -6.89 -6.26
CA SER A 148 -2.24 -6.31 -6.89
C SER A 148 -3.11 -7.47 -7.42
N ALA A 149 -4.35 -7.59 -6.94
CA ALA A 149 -5.28 -8.65 -7.33
C ALA A 149 -5.84 -8.44 -8.75
N THR A 150 -5.03 -7.92 -9.66
CA THR A 150 -5.37 -7.83 -11.07
C THR A 150 -5.11 -9.22 -11.67
N ALA A 151 -6.16 -10.04 -11.67
CA ALA A 151 -6.18 -11.35 -12.29
C ALA A 151 -5.68 -11.27 -13.73
N PRO A 152 -4.85 -12.22 -14.19
CA PRO A 152 -4.54 -12.34 -15.60
C PRO A 152 -5.76 -12.88 -16.35
N HIS A 153 -6.26 -12.11 -17.32
CA HIS A 153 -7.05 -12.63 -18.44
C HIS A 153 -6.49 -12.07 -19.74
#